data_AF-I4D9Y1-F1
#
_entry.id   AF-I4D9Y1-F1
#
_cell.length_a   1.000
_cell.length_b   1.000
_cell.length_c   1.000
_cell.angle_alpha   90.00
_cell.angle_beta   90.00
_cell.angle_gamma   90.00
#
_symmetry.space_group_name_H-M   'P 1'
#
loop_
_entity.id
_entity.type
_entity.pdbx_description
1 polymer ?
#
loop_
_entity_poly.entity_id
_entity_poly.type
_entity_poly.pdbx_seq_one_letter_code
_entity_poly.pdbx_strand_id
1 'polypeptide(L)'
;MNIIIEKAKDNNLTCKIENSNSEFIYAYSKYKPKDKISLSNLNFNSNENLILLGLGLGYELEYLAKNTNNYIYVIEPDKEFYNIILSSNELNSVLKIKNIKFLFGDEYKKLTLSDYEIVNNKNITCYNSHFYIEVLNYLSRFP
;
A
#
# COMPACT_ATOMS: atom_id res chain seq x y z
N MET A 1 -6.97 5.63 -13.31
CA MET A 1 -7.31 4.20 -13.16
C MET A 1 -8.80 4.14 -12.82
N ASN A 2 -9.44 2.98 -12.79
CA ASN A 2 -10.85 2.87 -12.40
C ASN A 2 -10.97 1.89 -11.25
N ILE A 3 -11.34 2.40 -10.07
CA ILE A 3 -11.42 1.65 -8.83
C ILE A 3 -12.88 1.59 -8.39
N ILE A 4 -13.41 0.39 -8.22
CA ILE A 4 -14.74 0.16 -7.67
C ILE A 4 -14.59 -0.39 -6.25
N ILE A 5 -15.13 0.34 -5.29
CA ILE A 5 -15.16 -0.03 -3.88
C ILE A 5 -16.53 -0.61 -3.55
N GLU A 6 -16.55 -1.70 -2.82
CA GLU A 6 -17.77 -2.37 -2.37
C GLU A 6 -17.57 -3.03 -1.01
N LYS A 7 -18.65 -3.52 -0.40
CA LYS A 7 -18.58 -4.31 0.83
C LYS A 7 -18.27 -5.77 0.51
N ALA A 8 -17.28 -6.33 1.20
CA ALA A 8 -17.05 -7.76 1.26
C ALA A 8 -18.12 -8.45 2.12
N LYS A 9 -18.15 -9.79 2.09
CA LYS A 9 -19.11 -10.60 2.86
C LYS A 9 -19.00 -10.43 4.38
N ASP A 10 -17.85 -9.99 4.87
CA ASP A 10 -17.59 -9.69 6.28
C ASP A 10 -17.81 -8.22 6.65
N ASN A 11 -18.44 -7.43 5.77
CA ASN A 11 -18.71 -5.99 5.90
C ASN A 11 -17.48 -5.07 5.90
N ASN A 12 -16.27 -5.60 5.70
CA ASN A 12 -15.10 -4.77 5.39
C ASN A 12 -15.18 -4.25 3.95
N LEU A 13 -14.46 -3.19 3.63
CA LEU A 13 -14.35 -2.71 2.25
C LEU A 13 -13.44 -3.63 1.44
N THR A 14 -13.80 -3.83 0.19
CA THR A 14 -12.94 -4.45 -0.81
C THR A 14 -12.96 -3.59 -2.06
N CYS A 15 -12.00 -3.79 -2.95
CA CYS A 15 -12.01 -3.11 -4.22
C CYS A 15 -11.55 -4.01 -5.36
N LYS A 16 -12.03 -3.65 -6.54
CA LYS A 16 -11.58 -4.18 -7.82
C LYS A 16 -11.09 -3.04 -8.69
N ILE A 17 -10.04 -3.31 -9.45
CA ILE A 17 -9.33 -2.35 -10.28
C ILE A 17 -9.47 -2.81 -11.73
N GLU A 18 -9.79 -1.88 -12.62
CA GLU A 18 -9.81 -2.13 -14.05
C GLU A 18 -8.38 -2.31 -14.58
N ASN A 19 -8.12 -3.43 -15.28
CA ASN A 19 -6.84 -3.72 -15.91
C ASN A 19 -6.75 -3.08 -17.32
N SER A 20 -5.63 -3.26 -18.01
CA SER A 20 -5.42 -2.75 -19.39
C SER A 20 -6.37 -3.34 -20.44
N ASN A 21 -7.03 -4.45 -20.13
CA ASN A 21 -8.00 -5.13 -21.01
C ASN A 21 -9.45 -4.74 -20.67
N SER A 22 -9.66 -3.73 -19.81
CA SER A 22 -10.98 -3.33 -19.30
C SER A 22 -11.71 -4.41 -18.48
N GLU A 23 -10.97 -5.34 -17.89
CA GLU A 23 -11.51 -6.33 -16.96
C GLU A 23 -11.24 -5.89 -15.51
N PHE A 24 -12.19 -6.17 -14.61
CA PHE A 24 -12.01 -5.87 -13.19
C PHE A 24 -11.38 -7.03 -12.43
N ILE A 25 -10.23 -6.76 -11.80
CA ILE A 25 -9.52 -7.72 -10.94
C ILE A 25 -9.63 -7.25 -9.49
N TYR A 26 -9.92 -8.18 -8.58
CA TYR A 26 -10.00 -7.88 -7.15
C TYR A 26 -8.61 -7.67 -6.56
N ALA A 27 -8.39 -6.47 -6.02
CA ALA A 27 -7.18 -6.15 -5.28
C ALA A 27 -7.20 -6.74 -3.86
N TYR A 28 -8.42 -6.85 -3.29
CA TYR A 28 -8.68 -7.47 -1.99
C TYR A 28 -9.76 -8.55 -2.10
N SER A 29 -9.76 -9.51 -1.16
CA SER A 29 -10.75 -10.61 -1.14
C SER A 29 -12.19 -10.08 -1.01
N LYS A 30 -13.14 -10.67 -1.75
CA LYS A 30 -14.59 -10.42 -1.56
C LYS A 30 -15.16 -11.00 -0.26
N TYR A 31 -14.42 -11.88 0.40
CA TYR A 31 -14.92 -12.63 1.56
C TYR A 31 -14.42 -12.04 2.86
N LYS A 32 -13.10 -11.85 2.94
CA LYS A 32 -12.38 -11.37 4.12
C LYS A 32 -11.12 -10.62 3.69
N PRO A 33 -11.22 -9.33 3.35
CA PRO A 33 -10.12 -8.57 2.74
C PRO A 33 -8.98 -8.30 3.74
N LYS A 34 -9.28 -8.19 5.04
CA LYS A 34 -8.26 -7.97 6.09
C LYS A 34 -7.50 -9.24 6.48
N ASP A 35 -8.14 -10.41 6.45
CA ASP A 35 -7.52 -11.69 6.85
C ASP A 35 -6.37 -12.14 5.93
N LYS A 36 -6.36 -11.68 4.67
CA LYS A 36 -5.36 -12.09 3.67
C LYS A 36 -4.08 -11.23 3.67
N ILE A 37 -3.95 -10.31 4.61
CA ILE A 37 -2.75 -9.49 4.76
C ILE A 37 -1.65 -10.38 5.34
N SER A 38 -0.88 -11.03 4.46
CA SER A 38 0.22 -11.91 4.85
C SER A 38 1.48 -11.07 5.08
N LEU A 39 1.56 -10.45 6.25
CA LEU A 39 2.72 -9.68 6.73
C LEU A 39 3.41 -10.36 7.92
N SER A 40 3.11 -11.63 8.16
CA SER A 40 3.59 -12.42 9.30
C SER A 40 5.09 -12.65 9.33
N ASN A 41 5.79 -12.41 8.22
CA ASN A 41 7.23 -12.64 8.10
C ASN A 41 8.07 -11.38 8.38
N LEU A 42 7.43 -10.22 8.59
CA LEU A 42 8.13 -8.98 8.88
C LEU A 42 8.67 -9.01 10.32
N ASN A 43 9.93 -8.61 10.50
CA ASN A 43 10.51 -8.51 11.82
C ASN A 43 10.33 -7.08 12.37
N PHE A 44 9.19 -6.82 13.01
CA PHE A 44 8.89 -5.51 13.58
C PHE A 44 9.81 -5.05 14.71
N ASN A 45 10.71 -5.91 15.21
CA ASN A 45 11.71 -5.56 16.21
C ASN A 45 12.99 -4.97 15.60
N SER A 46 13.14 -4.95 14.27
CA SER A 46 14.23 -4.19 13.66
C SER A 46 13.95 -2.69 13.78
N ASN A 47 14.99 -1.86 13.95
CA ASN A 47 14.87 -0.40 13.90
C ASN A 47 14.83 0.12 12.45
N GLU A 48 14.50 -0.74 11.49
CA GLU A 48 14.55 -0.45 10.06
C GLU A 48 13.33 0.34 9.61
N ASN A 49 13.53 1.21 8.63
CA ASN A 49 12.42 1.90 7.99
C ASN A 49 11.58 0.90 7.18
N LEU A 50 10.28 1.15 7.04
CA LEU A 50 9.43 0.31 6.20
C LEU A 50 9.05 1.06 4.92
N ILE A 51 9.11 0.37 3.78
CA ILE A 51 8.62 0.88 2.50
C ILE A 51 7.44 0.04 2.05
N LEU A 52 6.24 0.61 2.08
CA LEU A 52 5.02 -0.01 1.54
C LEU A 52 4.85 0.39 0.07
N LEU A 53 4.87 -0.59 -0.82
CA LEU A 53 4.58 -0.40 -2.25
C LEU A 53 3.09 -0.55 -2.52
N GLY A 54 2.44 0.57 -2.82
CA GLY A 54 1.01 0.69 -3.05
C GLY A 54 0.21 0.84 -1.76
N LEU A 55 -0.68 1.82 -1.74
CA LEU A 55 -1.55 2.13 -0.61
C LEU A 55 -2.78 1.23 -0.58
N GLY A 56 -3.41 0.99 -1.74
CA GLY A 56 -4.66 0.25 -1.82
C GLY A 56 -5.75 0.86 -0.94
N LEU A 57 -6.46 0.02 -0.17
CA LEU A 57 -7.44 0.47 0.83
C LEU A 57 -6.80 0.80 2.18
N GLY A 58 -5.47 0.72 2.29
CA GLY A 58 -4.72 1.06 3.50
C GLY A 58 -4.71 -0.03 4.56
N TYR A 59 -5.11 -1.28 4.26
CA TYR A 59 -5.14 -2.33 5.28
C TYR A 59 -3.75 -2.82 5.69
N GLU A 60 -2.83 -2.95 4.73
CA GLU A 60 -1.43 -3.22 5.02
C GLU A 60 -0.85 -2.11 5.88
N LEU A 61 -1.12 -0.85 5.53
CA LEU A 61 -0.67 0.32 6.28
C LEU A 61 -1.20 0.34 7.72
N GLU A 62 -2.49 0.06 7.89
CA GLU A 62 -3.13 -0.08 9.20
C GLU A 62 -2.46 -1.18 10.03
N TYR A 63 -2.13 -2.31 9.40
CA TYR A 63 -1.44 -3.42 10.07
C TYR A 63 -0.02 -3.02 10.49
N LEU A 64 0.79 -2.43 9.59
CA LEU A 64 2.16 -2.01 9.89
C LEU A 64 2.18 -1.00 11.04
N ALA A 65 1.35 0.03 10.97
CA ALA A 65 1.30 1.09 11.98
C ALA A 65 0.86 0.61 13.38
N LYS A 66 0.13 -0.51 13.47
CA LYS A 66 -0.24 -1.13 14.75
C LYS A 66 0.88 -1.97 15.36
N ASN A 67 1.81 -2.47 14.54
CA ASN A 67 2.82 -3.42 14.96
C ASN A 67 4.24 -2.83 15.00
N THR A 68 4.45 -1.59 14.52
CA THR A 68 5.73 -0.91 14.62
C THR A 68 5.59 0.59 14.90
N ASN A 69 6.60 1.16 15.56
CA ASN A 69 6.78 2.60 15.71
C ASN A 69 7.75 3.19 14.65
N ASN A 70 8.32 2.35 13.79
CA ASN A 70 9.27 2.77 12.75
C ASN A 70 8.58 3.65 11.72
N TYR A 71 9.37 4.44 10.99
CA TYR A 71 8.83 5.28 9.94
C TYR A 71 8.41 4.44 8.72
N ILE A 72 7.22 4.71 8.19
CA ILE A 72 6.63 4.00 7.06
C ILE A 72 6.55 4.95 5.87
N TYR A 73 7.20 4.60 4.77
CA TYR A 73 7.11 5.29 3.49
C TYR A 73 6.14 4.54 2.59
N VAL A 74 5.05 5.19 2.20
CA VAL A 74 4.07 4.63 1.26
C VAL A 74 4.35 5.21 -0.12
N ILE A 75 4.71 4.36 -1.09
CA ILE A 75 4.99 4.77 -2.45
C ILE A 75 3.83 4.33 -3.34
N GLU A 76 3.21 5.28 -4.03
CA GLU A 76 2.05 5.05 -4.90
C GLU A 76 2.23 5.82 -6.24
N PRO A 77 1.90 5.25 -7.41
CA PRO A 77 2.01 5.94 -8.70
C PRO A 77 1.23 7.26 -8.78
N ASP A 78 0.04 7.34 -8.16
CA ASP A 78 -0.82 8.52 -8.20
C ASP A 78 -1.59 8.71 -6.87
N LYS A 79 -2.49 9.71 -6.82
CA LYS A 79 -3.25 10.04 -5.60
C LYS A 79 -4.63 9.38 -5.53
N GLU A 80 -4.99 8.50 -6.47
CA GLU A 80 -6.36 7.99 -6.60
C GLU A 80 -6.80 7.22 -5.35
N PHE A 81 -6.01 6.22 -4.92
CA PHE A 81 -6.26 5.49 -3.67
C PHE A 81 -6.24 6.40 -2.43
N TYR A 82 -5.32 7.36 -2.38
CA TYR A 82 -5.24 8.31 -1.28
C TYR A 82 -6.52 9.15 -1.16
N ASN A 83 -7.01 9.70 -2.27
CA ASN A 83 -8.22 10.51 -2.32
C ASN A 83 -9.47 9.68 -1.95
N ILE A 84 -9.52 8.43 -2.42
CA ILE A 84 -10.54 7.45 -2.03
C ILE A 84 -10.56 7.28 -0.50
N ILE A 85 -9.42 7.01 0.11
CA ILE A 85 -9.31 6.82 1.56
C ILE A 85 -9.68 8.10 2.30
N LEU A 86 -9.21 9.25 1.84
CA LEU A 86 -9.49 10.55 2.44
C LEU A 86 -10.99 10.86 2.48
N SER A 87 -11.70 10.54 1.40
CA SER A 87 -13.15 10.73 1.29
C SER A 87 -13.98 9.69 2.06
N SER A 88 -13.36 8.57 2.47
CA SER A 88 -14.03 7.49 3.19
C SER A 88 -14.04 7.72 4.69
N ASN A 89 -15.24 7.78 5.29
CA ASN A 89 -15.39 7.83 6.75
C ASN A 89 -14.83 6.58 7.45
N GLU A 90 -14.79 5.43 6.76
CA GLU A 90 -14.33 4.17 7.32
C GLU A 90 -12.80 4.03 7.28
N LEU A 91 -12.14 4.63 6.27
CA LEU A 91 -10.70 4.42 6.03
C LEU A 91 -9.84 5.63 6.42
N ASN A 92 -10.38 6.85 6.48
CA ASN A 92 -9.56 8.07 6.63
C ASN A 92 -8.68 8.10 7.89
N SER A 93 -8.97 7.26 8.89
CA SER A 93 -8.16 7.14 10.11
C SER A 93 -6.73 6.69 9.80
N VAL A 94 -6.52 5.87 8.76
CA VAL A 94 -5.20 5.41 8.37
C VAL A 94 -4.28 6.54 7.89
N LEU A 95 -4.86 7.64 7.37
CA LEU A 95 -4.08 8.80 6.92
C LEU A 95 -3.61 9.70 8.06
N LYS A 96 -4.12 9.51 9.28
CA LYS A 96 -3.84 10.34 10.46
C LYS A 96 -2.69 9.81 11.32
N ILE A 97 -2.10 8.68 10.92
CA ILE A 97 -1.02 8.03 11.65
C ILE A 97 0.28 8.85 11.46
N LYS A 98 0.99 9.10 12.56
CA LYS A 98 2.05 10.14 12.63
C LYS A 98 3.38 9.75 11.97
N ASN A 99 3.71 8.46 11.92
CA ASN A 99 4.97 7.92 11.42
C ASN A 99 4.88 7.51 9.93
N ILE A 100 4.00 8.13 9.15
CA ILE A 100 3.78 7.78 7.75
C ILE A 100 4.13 8.96 6.83
N LYS A 101 4.86 8.68 5.75
CA LYS A 101 5.06 9.60 4.64
C LYS A 101 4.56 8.98 3.34
N PHE A 102 3.59 9.65 2.72
CA PHE A 102 3.11 9.31 1.39
C PHE A 102 3.99 9.97 0.32
N LEU A 103 4.36 9.21 -0.69
CA LEU A 103 5.18 9.62 -1.82
C LEU A 103 4.46 9.22 -3.10
N PHE A 104 4.12 10.20 -3.92
CA PHE A 104 3.33 9.99 -5.13
C PHE A 104 4.17 10.14 -6.39
N GLY A 105 3.97 9.26 -7.36
CA GLY A 105 4.70 9.27 -8.62
C GLY A 105 6.21 9.23 -8.35
N ASP A 106 6.93 10.22 -8.85
CA ASP A 106 8.40 10.29 -8.76
C ASP A 106 8.96 10.75 -7.41
N GLU A 107 8.11 11.03 -6.40
CA GLU A 107 8.58 11.52 -5.11
C GLU A 107 9.47 10.54 -4.33
N TYR A 108 9.42 9.24 -4.65
CA TYR A 108 10.34 8.24 -4.08
C TYR A 108 11.80 8.53 -4.42
N LYS A 109 12.09 9.25 -5.52
CA LYS A 109 13.45 9.64 -5.90
C LYS A 109 14.09 10.63 -4.93
N LYS A 110 13.32 11.18 -3.98
CA LYS A 110 13.82 12.02 -2.88
C LYS A 110 14.30 11.18 -1.68
N LEU A 111 14.06 9.88 -1.69
CA LEU A 111 14.51 8.99 -0.62
C LEU A 111 15.99 8.67 -0.79
N THR A 112 16.71 8.84 0.30
CA THR A 112 18.07 8.37 0.53
C THR A 112 18.06 7.64 1.87
N LEU A 113 17.56 6.40 1.85
CA LEU A 113 17.41 5.56 3.04
C LEU A 113 18.40 4.40 2.94
N SER A 114 19.10 4.10 4.03
CA SER A 114 19.70 2.78 4.27
C SER A 114 18.78 1.99 5.20
N ASP A 115 18.98 0.67 5.27
CA ASP A 115 18.35 -0.20 6.28
C ASP A 115 16.81 -0.09 6.28
N TYR A 116 16.20 -0.65 5.24
CA TYR A 116 14.74 -0.69 5.07
C TYR A 116 14.24 -2.06 4.66
N GLU A 117 13.00 -2.36 5.04
CA GLU A 117 12.27 -3.55 4.59
C GLU A 117 11.15 -3.14 3.62
N ILE A 118 11.05 -3.85 2.49
CA ILE A 118 10.01 -3.62 1.48
C ILE A 118 8.82 -4.52 1.77
N VAL A 119 7.65 -3.88 1.89
CA VAL A 119 6.35 -4.52 2.01
C VAL A 119 5.59 -4.32 0.72
N ASN A 120 5.09 -5.40 0.12
CA ASN A 120 4.23 -5.30 -1.06
C ASN A 120 3.03 -6.25 -0.99
N ASN A 121 1.91 -5.79 -1.54
CA ASN A 121 0.79 -6.65 -1.90
C ASN A 121 0.83 -6.84 -3.43
N LYS A 122 1.02 -8.08 -3.88
CA LYS A 122 1.13 -8.39 -5.32
C LYS A 122 -0.13 -8.05 -6.11
N ASN A 123 -1.31 -8.13 -5.51
CA ASN A 123 -2.57 -7.80 -6.18
C ASN A 123 -2.77 -6.28 -6.33
N ILE A 124 -2.08 -5.50 -5.50
CA ILE A 124 -2.00 -4.05 -5.62
C ILE A 124 -0.89 -3.74 -6.63
N THR A 125 0.35 -4.12 -6.35
CA THR A 125 1.48 -3.74 -7.23
C THR A 125 1.37 -4.23 -8.69
N CYS A 126 0.56 -5.25 -9.01
CA CYS A 126 0.39 -5.70 -10.38
C CYS A 126 -0.36 -4.72 -11.32
N TYR A 127 -1.21 -3.81 -10.82
CA TYR A 127 -1.93 -2.87 -11.71
C TYR A 127 -1.00 -1.81 -12.31
N ASN A 128 0.15 -1.55 -11.68
CA ASN A 128 1.17 -0.65 -12.19
C ASN A 128 2.56 -1.25 -12.01
N SER A 129 2.73 -2.48 -12.50
CA SER A 129 3.96 -3.26 -12.33
C SER A 129 5.20 -2.53 -12.84
N HIS A 130 5.07 -1.79 -13.95
CA HIS A 130 6.16 -1.01 -14.52
C HIS A 130 6.68 0.05 -13.52
N PHE A 131 5.79 0.86 -12.94
CA PHE A 131 6.15 1.85 -11.93
C PHE A 131 6.85 1.21 -10.72
N TYR A 132 6.31 0.12 -10.17
CA TYR A 132 6.90 -0.51 -8.99
C TYR A 132 8.25 -1.18 -9.29
N ILE A 133 8.47 -1.67 -10.51
CA ILE A 133 9.79 -2.15 -10.96
C ILE A 133 10.79 -0.98 -10.98
N GLU A 134 10.41 0.20 -11.46
CA GLU A 134 11.27 1.39 -11.42
C GLU A 134 11.62 1.81 -9.99
N VAL A 135 10.65 1.79 -9.09
CA VAL A 135 10.86 2.07 -7.66
C VAL A 135 11.89 1.09 -7.06
N LEU A 136 11.71 -0.21 -7.28
CA LEU A 136 12.64 -1.24 -6.80
C LEU A 136 14.05 -1.06 -7.36
N ASN A 137 14.17 -0.74 -8.65
CA ASN A 137 15.46 -0.47 -9.31
C ASN A 137 16.15 0.80 -8.79
N TYR A 138 15.38 1.78 -8.33
CA TYR A 138 15.94 2.97 -7.69
C TYR A 138 16.40 2.65 -6.26
N LEU A 139 15.56 1.97 -5.48
CA LEU A 139 15.84 1.64 -4.08
C LEU A 139 17.06 0.72 -3.94
N SER A 140 17.25 -0.24 -4.86
CA SER A 140 18.41 -1.15 -4.85
C SER A 140 19.78 -0.47 -5.01
N ARG A 141 19.82 0.84 -5.32
CA ARG A 141 21.05 1.65 -5.35
C ARG A 141 21.52 2.06 -3.96
N PHE A 142 20.67 1.91 -2.95
CA PHE A 142 20.94 2.24 -1.55
C PHE A 142 20.74 0.95 -0.73
N PRO A 143 21.84 0.23 -0.41
CA PRO A 143 21.78 -0.94 0.45
C PRO A 143 21.47 -0.56 1.91
#